data_AF-A0A7X3TZJ4-F1
#
_entry.id   AF-A0A7X3TZJ4-F1
#
_cell.length_a   1.000
_cell.length_b   1.000
_cell.length_c   1.000
_cell.angle_alpha   90.00
_cell.angle_beta   90.00
_cell.angle_gamma   90.00
#
_symmetry.space_group_name_H-M   'P 1'
#
loop_
_entity.id
_entity.type
_entity.pdbx_description
1 polymer ?
#
loop_
_entity_poly.entity_id
_entity_poly.type
_entity_poly.pdbx_seq_one_letter_code
_entity_poly.pdbx_strand_id
1 'polypeptide(L)'
;YEASGRRGQLRRRLAPRGGQIYAGRTARSWVVDFPLMEWSETEQRLVSMHHPFTSPRPEDLDRLEDDPGGVRARAYDLVLNGNEIGGGSIRIHDAELQARIFRLLQISDDEARARFGFFLEALQYGTPPHGGIALGLDRIVALLAGEPSIRDVMAFPKTAGAVDLMAGSPSAVGRRQLRDLHLDS
;
A
#
# COMPACT_ATOMS: atom_id res chain seq x y z
N TYR A 1 -18.46 2.49 -7.67
CA TYR A 1 -17.73 2.40 -6.38
C TYR A 1 -18.38 3.18 -5.23
N GLU A 2 -18.78 4.44 -5.43
CA GLU A 2 -19.19 5.35 -4.36
C GLU A 2 -20.41 4.89 -3.51
N ALA A 3 -21.47 4.36 -4.15
CA ALA A 3 -22.65 3.87 -3.44
C ALA A 3 -22.35 2.68 -2.51
N SER A 4 -21.41 1.80 -2.90
CA SER A 4 -20.98 0.67 -2.07
C SER A 4 -20.21 1.15 -0.83
N GLY A 5 -19.30 2.11 -1.01
CA GLY A 5 -18.56 2.74 0.08
C GLY A 5 -19.48 3.39 1.12
N ARG A 6 -20.47 4.16 0.68
CA ARG A 6 -21.47 4.80 1.57
C ARG A 6 -22.30 3.77 2.34
N ARG A 7 -22.74 2.68 1.71
CA ARG A 7 -23.45 1.58 2.41
C ARG A 7 -22.56 0.89 3.45
N GLY A 8 -21.29 0.66 3.13
CA GLY A 8 -20.31 0.12 4.06
C GLY A 8 -20.13 1.01 5.31
N GLN A 9 -20.00 2.32 5.12
CA GLN A 9 -19.92 3.28 6.22
C GLN A 9 -21.19 3.30 7.09
N LEU A 10 -22.37 3.28 6.46
CA LEU A 10 -23.64 3.22 7.18
C LEU A 10 -23.74 1.95 8.03
N ARG A 11 -23.40 0.78 7.47
CA ARG A 11 -23.35 -0.48 8.20
C ARG A 11 -22.46 -0.40 9.44
N ARG A 12 -21.25 0.18 9.30
CA ARG A 12 -20.32 0.36 10.44
C ARG A 12 -20.88 1.26 11.54
N ARG A 13 -21.71 2.25 11.20
CA ARG A 13 -22.38 3.13 12.17
C ARG A 13 -23.58 2.48 12.85
N LEU A 14 -24.32 1.62 12.14
CA LEU A 14 -25.53 0.98 12.67
C LEU A 14 -25.24 -0.29 13.48
N ALA A 15 -24.23 -1.08 13.11
CA ALA A 15 -23.95 -2.36 13.75
C ALA A 15 -23.72 -2.28 15.28
N PRO A 16 -22.98 -1.28 15.83
CA PRO A 16 -22.85 -1.12 17.27
C PRO A 16 -24.18 -0.80 17.97
N ARG A 17 -25.02 0.04 17.35
CA ARG A 17 -26.33 0.43 17.90
C ARG A 17 -27.30 -0.74 17.96
N GLY A 18 -27.19 -1.68 17.03
CA GLY A 18 -27.99 -2.89 16.97
C GLY A 18 -27.43 -4.06 17.79
N GLY A 19 -26.35 -3.87 18.57
CA GLY A 19 -25.73 -4.95 19.36
C GLY A 19 -25.08 -6.05 18.52
N GLN A 20 -24.74 -5.77 17.25
CA GLN A 20 -24.21 -6.75 16.29
C GLN A 20 -22.67 -6.82 16.31
N ILE A 21 -22.02 -6.11 17.23
CA ILE A 21 -20.58 -6.17 17.47
C ILE A 21 -20.37 -6.92 18.78
N TYR A 22 -19.92 -8.17 18.67
CA TYR A 22 -19.71 -9.06 19.80
C TYR A 22 -18.32 -8.85 20.39
N ALA A 23 -18.25 -8.33 21.61
CA ALA A 23 -16.99 -8.21 22.35
C ALA A 23 -16.30 -9.57 22.47
N GLY A 24 -14.97 -9.60 22.32
CA GLY A 24 -14.15 -10.82 22.41
C GLY A 24 -14.17 -11.72 21.16
N ARG A 25 -14.98 -11.42 20.14
CA ARG A 25 -14.96 -12.19 18.88
C ARG A 25 -13.94 -11.61 17.91
N THR A 26 -13.08 -12.47 17.35
CA THR A 26 -12.18 -12.11 16.25
C THR A 26 -12.68 -12.69 14.93
N ALA A 27 -12.79 -11.85 13.90
CA ALA A 27 -13.06 -12.22 12.52
C ALA A 27 -11.85 -11.87 11.65
N ARG A 28 -11.34 -12.85 10.91
CA ARG A 28 -10.15 -12.73 10.06
C ARG A 28 -10.54 -13.12 8.64
N SER A 29 -10.04 -12.39 7.65
CA SER A 29 -10.29 -12.68 6.24
C SER A 29 -9.12 -12.24 5.38
N TRP A 30 -8.87 -13.01 4.32
CA TRP A 30 -8.06 -12.55 3.20
C TRP A 30 -8.96 -11.88 2.16
N VAL A 31 -8.55 -10.73 1.66
CA VAL A 31 -9.10 -10.14 0.44
C VAL A 31 -8.07 -10.41 -0.66
N VAL A 32 -8.52 -10.99 -1.76
CA VAL A 32 -7.69 -11.41 -2.90
C VAL A 32 -8.37 -11.02 -4.20
N ASP A 33 -7.69 -11.25 -5.32
CA ASP A 33 -8.21 -10.97 -6.67
C ASP A 33 -8.56 -9.49 -6.89
N PHE A 34 -7.73 -8.62 -6.33
CA PHE A 34 -7.74 -7.20 -6.63
C PHE A 34 -7.50 -6.95 -8.12
N PRO A 35 -8.06 -5.89 -8.71
CA PRO A 35 -7.64 -5.45 -10.03
C PRO A 35 -6.16 -5.05 -10.02
N LEU A 36 -5.47 -5.27 -11.12
CA LEU A 36 -4.06 -4.88 -11.28
C LEU A 36 -3.90 -3.37 -11.43
N MET A 37 -4.80 -2.76 -12.20
CA MET A 37 -4.85 -1.34 -12.49
C MET A 37 -6.29 -0.85 -12.38
N GLU A 38 -6.45 0.44 -12.13
CA GLU A 38 -7.74 1.12 -12.21
C GLU A 38 -7.63 2.37 -13.07
N TRP A 39 -8.75 2.77 -13.67
CA TRP A 39 -8.84 4.06 -14.35
C TRP A 39 -8.92 5.18 -13.32
N SER A 40 -7.97 6.12 -13.37
CA SER A 40 -8.01 7.33 -12.56
C SER A 40 -8.76 8.43 -13.32
N GLU A 41 -9.92 8.84 -12.81
CA GLU A 41 -10.64 10.01 -13.35
C GLU A 41 -9.86 11.31 -13.15
N THR A 42 -8.97 11.38 -12.15
CA THR A 42 -8.15 12.58 -11.91
C THR A 42 -6.97 12.66 -12.87
N GLU A 43 -6.28 11.55 -13.10
CA GLU A 43 -5.08 11.51 -13.95
C GLU A 43 -5.40 11.19 -15.41
N GLN A 44 -6.64 10.83 -15.73
CA GLN A 44 -7.11 10.45 -17.07
C GLN A 44 -6.25 9.34 -17.70
N ARG A 45 -5.84 8.37 -16.88
CA ARG A 45 -5.03 7.21 -17.27
C ARG A 45 -5.22 6.04 -16.32
N LEU A 46 -4.70 4.87 -16.71
CA LEU A 46 -4.57 3.72 -15.81
C LEU A 46 -3.49 3.98 -14.76
N VAL A 47 -3.82 3.68 -13.51
CA VAL A 47 -2.90 3.71 -12.38
C VAL A 47 -2.84 2.34 -11.72
N SER A 48 -1.71 2.01 -11.07
CA SER A 48 -1.59 0.75 -10.35
C SER A 48 -2.43 0.80 -9.07
N MET A 49 -3.18 -0.28 -8.80
CA MET A 49 -3.95 -0.43 -7.56
C MET A 49 -3.07 -0.67 -6.33
N HIS A 50 -1.89 -1.25 -6.54
CA HIS A 50 -0.91 -1.55 -5.51
C HIS A 50 0.45 -0.98 -5.96
N HIS A 51 1.54 -1.73 -5.76
CA HIS A 51 2.82 -1.37 -6.32
C HIS A 51 2.89 -1.75 -7.81
N PRO A 52 3.49 -0.93 -8.70
CA PRO A 52 3.66 -1.24 -10.13
C PRO A 52 4.56 -2.46 -10.45
N PHE A 53 5.13 -3.12 -9.44
CA PHE A 53 5.86 -4.39 -9.56
C PHE A 53 4.98 -5.59 -9.22
N THR A 54 3.69 -5.39 -8.97
CA THR A 54 2.76 -6.47 -8.65
C THR A 54 2.48 -7.31 -9.88
N SER A 55 2.66 -8.62 -9.75
CA SER A 55 2.46 -9.58 -10.82
C SER A 55 0.97 -9.75 -11.14
N PRO A 56 0.59 -9.75 -12.43
CA PRO A 56 -0.74 -10.19 -12.85
C PRO A 56 -0.95 -11.68 -12.56
N ARG A 57 -2.21 -12.09 -12.47
CA ARG A 57 -2.62 -13.50 -12.56
C ARG A 57 -2.22 -14.04 -13.94
N PRO A 58 -1.50 -15.18 -14.04
CA PRO A 58 -1.09 -15.75 -15.32
C PRO A 58 -2.28 -16.00 -16.26
N GLU A 59 -3.43 -16.34 -15.70
CA GLU A 59 -4.67 -16.65 -16.43
C GLU A 59 -5.28 -15.41 -17.12
N ASP A 60 -4.90 -14.20 -16.70
CA ASP A 60 -5.42 -12.95 -17.24
C ASP A 60 -4.42 -12.25 -18.18
N LEU A 61 -3.24 -12.83 -18.43
CA LEU A 61 -2.17 -12.18 -19.21
C LEU A 61 -2.57 -11.85 -20.65
N ASP A 62 -3.43 -12.66 -21.27
CA ASP A 62 -3.90 -12.45 -22.64
C ASP A 62 -4.79 -11.21 -22.77
N ARG A 63 -5.33 -10.70 -21.66
CA ARG A 63 -6.21 -9.53 -21.62
C ARG A 63 -5.45 -8.24 -21.33
N LEU A 64 -4.13 -8.31 -21.13
CA LEU A 64 -3.34 -7.22 -20.59
C LEU A 64 -3.37 -5.96 -21.47
N GLU A 65 -3.39 -6.13 -22.79
CA GLU A 65 -3.49 -5.03 -23.75
C GLU A 65 -4.94 -4.65 -24.10
N ASP A 66 -5.85 -5.63 -24.19
CA ASP A 66 -7.21 -5.42 -24.68
C ASP A 66 -8.21 -4.97 -23.58
N ASP A 67 -8.05 -5.50 -22.38
CA ASP A 67 -8.89 -5.22 -21.21
C ASP A 67 -8.04 -5.17 -19.92
N PRO A 68 -7.12 -4.19 -19.80
CA PRO A 68 -6.21 -4.08 -18.65
C PRO A 68 -6.95 -3.90 -17.31
N GLY A 69 -8.14 -3.28 -17.33
CA GLY A 69 -8.97 -3.11 -16.13
C GLY A 69 -9.58 -4.41 -15.61
N GLY A 70 -9.67 -5.42 -16.47
CA GLY A 70 -10.16 -6.75 -16.12
C GLY A 70 -9.09 -7.74 -15.64
N VAL A 71 -7.80 -7.34 -15.68
CA VAL A 71 -6.68 -8.16 -15.22
C VAL A 71 -6.57 -8.12 -13.70
N ARG A 72 -6.54 -9.30 -13.06
CA ARG A 72 -6.36 -9.41 -11.62
C ARG A 72 -4.89 -9.43 -11.24
N ALA A 73 -4.59 -8.80 -10.10
CA ALA A 73 -3.30 -8.87 -9.43
C ALA A 73 -3.17 -10.15 -8.60
N ARG A 74 -1.94 -10.63 -8.48
CA ARG A 74 -1.52 -11.57 -7.42
C ARG A 74 -1.22 -10.82 -6.12
N ALA A 75 -2.19 -10.01 -5.67
CA ALA A 75 -2.16 -9.23 -4.44
C ALA A 75 -3.13 -9.80 -3.41
N TYR A 76 -2.83 -9.56 -2.14
CA TYR A 76 -3.58 -10.11 -1.01
C TYR A 76 -3.46 -9.21 0.21
N ASP A 77 -4.60 -8.96 0.86
CA ASP A 77 -4.69 -8.20 2.10
C ASP A 77 -5.26 -9.06 3.23
N LEU A 78 -4.63 -8.97 4.40
CA LEU A 78 -5.10 -9.60 5.62
C LEU A 78 -5.91 -8.59 6.45
N VAL A 79 -7.15 -8.95 6.73
CA VAL A 79 -8.09 -8.11 7.48
C VAL A 79 -8.45 -8.77 8.80
N LEU A 80 -8.40 -8.00 9.89
CA LEU A 80 -8.83 -8.39 11.23
C LEU A 80 -9.88 -7.39 11.76
N ASN A 81 -11.08 -7.90 12.05
CA ASN A 81 -12.20 -7.11 12.59
C ASN A 81 -12.51 -5.84 11.77
N GLY A 82 -12.34 -5.91 10.44
CA GLY A 82 -12.56 -4.78 9.54
C GLY A 82 -11.42 -3.76 9.48
N ASN A 83 -10.24 -4.09 10.03
CA ASN A 83 -9.00 -3.34 9.85
C ASN A 83 -8.07 -4.13 8.97
N GLU A 84 -7.48 -3.50 7.97
CA GLU A 84 -6.31 -4.04 7.29
C GLU A 84 -5.15 -4.13 8.30
N ILE A 85 -4.54 -5.30 8.41
CA ILE A 85 -3.40 -5.55 9.30
C ILE A 85 -2.15 -6.00 8.55
N GLY A 86 -2.25 -6.16 7.23
CA GLY A 86 -1.12 -6.41 6.37
C GLY A 86 -1.55 -6.63 4.94
N GLY A 87 -0.61 -6.48 4.03
CA GLY A 87 -0.83 -6.57 2.60
C GLY A 87 0.44 -6.97 1.88
N GLY A 88 0.28 -7.60 0.72
CA GLY A 88 1.39 -8.16 -0.02
C GLY A 88 1.04 -8.49 -1.46
N SER A 89 2.07 -8.80 -2.24
CA SER A 89 1.88 -9.30 -3.59
C SER A 89 3.05 -10.16 -4.07
N ILE A 90 2.76 -11.00 -5.06
CA ILE A 90 3.79 -11.64 -5.87
C ILE A 90 4.35 -10.58 -6.82
N ARG A 91 5.67 -10.56 -6.98
CA ARG A 91 6.38 -9.56 -7.77
C ARG A 91 6.65 -10.04 -9.19
N ILE A 92 6.66 -9.10 -10.12
CA ILE A 92 7.16 -9.31 -11.46
C ILE A 92 8.67 -9.51 -11.38
N HIS A 93 9.14 -10.60 -11.96
CA HIS A 93 10.56 -10.94 -12.08
C HIS A 93 11.02 -11.05 -13.54
N ASP A 94 10.09 -10.88 -14.49
CA ASP A 94 10.35 -10.87 -15.92
C ASP A 94 10.42 -9.43 -16.42
N ALA A 95 11.54 -9.07 -17.05
CA ALA A 95 11.82 -7.69 -17.48
C ALA A 95 10.88 -7.23 -18.60
N GLU A 96 10.49 -8.13 -19.50
CA GLU A 96 9.59 -7.81 -20.62
C GLU A 96 8.18 -7.51 -20.11
N LEU A 97 7.66 -8.34 -19.21
CA LEU A 97 6.38 -8.11 -18.54
C LEU A 97 6.41 -6.81 -17.74
N GLN A 98 7.50 -6.51 -17.02
CA GLN A 98 7.60 -5.24 -16.28
C GLN A 98 7.54 -4.03 -17.22
N ALA A 99 8.22 -4.11 -18.37
CA ALA A 99 8.16 -3.06 -19.39
C ALA A 99 6.75 -2.91 -19.99
N ARG A 100 6.03 -4.01 -20.24
CA ARG A 100 4.62 -3.98 -20.66
C ARG A 100 3.74 -3.26 -19.65
N ILE A 101 3.89 -3.56 -18.36
CA ILE A 101 3.15 -2.90 -17.27
C ILE A 101 3.46 -1.40 -17.22
N PHE A 102 4.72 -0.99 -17.32
CA PHE A 102 5.07 0.43 -17.34
C PHE A 102 4.50 1.17 -18.55
N ARG A 103 4.48 0.56 -19.74
CA ARG A 103 3.83 1.15 -20.92
C ARG A 103 2.33 1.37 -20.70
N LEU A 104 1.62 0.41 -20.11
CA LEU A 104 0.19 0.55 -19.79
C LEU A 104 -0.08 1.65 -18.75
N LEU A 105 0.84 1.81 -17.80
CA LEU A 105 0.81 2.90 -16.83
C LEU A 105 1.32 4.24 -17.40
N GLN A 106 1.67 4.31 -18.69
CA GLN A 106 2.22 5.50 -19.34
C GLN A 106 3.50 6.04 -18.66
N ILE A 107 4.30 5.15 -18.08
CA ILE A 107 5.61 5.47 -17.53
C ILE A 107 6.63 5.31 -18.66
N SER A 108 7.29 6.41 -19.03
CA SER A 108 8.33 6.39 -20.06
C SER A 108 9.56 5.59 -19.62
N ASP A 109 10.34 5.08 -20.58
CA ASP A 109 11.57 4.34 -20.27
C ASP A 109 12.56 5.18 -19.46
N ASP A 110 12.69 6.48 -19.77
CA ASP A 110 13.56 7.39 -19.03
C ASP A 110 13.07 7.60 -17.60
N GLU A 111 11.76 7.77 -17.39
CA GLU A 111 11.17 7.84 -16.05
C GLU A 111 11.34 6.53 -15.28
N ALA A 112 11.10 5.39 -15.92
CA ALA A 112 11.26 4.08 -15.33
C ALA A 112 12.71 3.84 -14.89
N ARG A 113 13.68 4.22 -15.72
CA ARG A 113 15.12 4.15 -15.39
C ARG A 113 15.50 5.11 -14.28
N ALA A 114 15.02 6.36 -14.32
CA ALA A 114 15.33 7.35 -13.28
C ALA A 114 14.79 6.95 -11.91
N ARG A 115 13.59 6.35 -11.85
CA ARG A 115 12.95 5.96 -10.59
C ARG A 115 13.34 4.56 -10.11
N PHE A 116 13.53 3.62 -11.04
CA PHE A 116 13.63 2.19 -10.75
C PHE A 116 14.78 1.48 -11.47
N GLY A 117 15.73 2.22 -12.06
CA GLY A 117 16.80 1.66 -12.89
C GLY A 117 17.60 0.55 -12.21
N PHE A 118 17.96 0.73 -10.94
CA PHE A 118 18.68 -0.29 -10.16
C PHE A 118 17.92 -1.64 -10.10
N PHE A 119 16.58 -1.59 -9.98
CA PHE A 119 15.76 -2.79 -9.88
C PHE A 119 15.53 -3.40 -11.27
N LEU A 120 15.31 -2.57 -12.28
CA LEU A 120 15.18 -3.02 -13.67
C LEU A 120 16.44 -3.71 -14.19
N GLU A 121 17.62 -3.25 -13.76
CA GLU A 121 18.88 -3.93 -14.04
C GLU A 121 18.96 -5.28 -13.33
N ALA A 122 18.58 -5.33 -12.05
CA ALA A 122 18.56 -6.57 -11.27
C ALA A 122 17.66 -7.67 -11.90
N LEU A 123 16.54 -7.30 -12.53
CA LEU A 123 15.68 -8.23 -13.25
C LEU A 123 16.43 -9.00 -14.36
N GLN A 124 17.44 -8.38 -14.99
CA GLN A 124 18.19 -8.97 -16.09
C GLN A 124 19.21 -10.03 -15.64
N TYR A 125 19.61 -10.02 -14.37
CA TYR A 125 20.59 -10.96 -13.82
C TYR A 125 19.95 -12.23 -13.23
N GLY A 126 18.72 -12.56 -13.63
CA GLY A 126 18.04 -13.78 -13.19
C GLY A 126 17.34 -13.64 -11.84
N THR A 127 16.59 -12.56 -11.65
CA THR A 127 15.76 -12.38 -10.44
C THR A 127 14.78 -13.55 -10.31
N PRO A 128 14.77 -14.30 -9.18
CA PRO A 128 13.88 -15.44 -9.01
C PRO A 128 12.43 -14.98 -8.81
N PRO A 129 11.44 -15.87 -9.04
CA PRO A 129 10.08 -15.63 -8.59
C PRO A 129 10.06 -15.32 -7.09
N HIS A 130 9.49 -14.16 -6.72
CA HIS A 130 9.48 -13.70 -5.34
C HIS A 130 8.17 -12.98 -5.02
N GLY A 131 7.88 -12.88 -3.73
CA GLY A 131 6.70 -12.22 -3.20
C GLY A 131 6.94 -11.88 -1.74
N GLY A 132 6.09 -11.04 -1.17
CA GLY A 132 6.24 -10.66 0.22
C GLY A 132 4.98 -10.05 0.78
N ILE A 133 4.97 -9.90 2.10
CA ILE A 133 3.90 -9.30 2.88
C ILE A 133 4.51 -8.35 3.90
N ALA A 134 3.85 -7.22 4.12
CA ALA A 134 4.16 -6.31 5.22
C ALA A 134 2.98 -6.32 6.21
N LEU A 135 3.30 -6.41 7.50
CA LEU A 135 2.30 -6.39 8.57
C LEU A 135 2.34 -5.04 9.29
N GLY A 136 1.16 -4.47 9.55
CA GLY A 136 1.02 -3.28 10.39
C GLY A 136 1.14 -3.67 11.86
N LEU A 137 2.37 -3.82 12.35
CA LEU A 137 2.65 -4.31 13.71
C LEU A 137 1.94 -3.46 14.78
N ASP A 138 2.05 -2.13 14.73
CA ASP A 138 1.41 -1.25 15.70
C ASP A 138 -0.12 -1.39 15.70
N ARG A 139 -0.70 -1.59 14.51
CA ARG A 139 -2.14 -1.84 14.37
C ARG A 139 -2.53 -3.18 14.99
N ILE A 140 -1.75 -4.23 14.76
CA ILE A 140 -1.98 -5.55 15.34
C ILE A 140 -1.92 -5.45 16.88
N VAL A 141 -0.88 -4.82 17.42
CA VAL A 141 -0.72 -4.66 18.87
C VAL A 141 -1.86 -3.84 19.47
N ALA A 142 -2.26 -2.72 18.85
CA ALA A 142 -3.41 -1.93 19.31
C ALA A 142 -4.71 -2.75 19.32
N LEU A 143 -4.97 -3.53 18.27
CA LEU A 143 -6.17 -4.38 18.22
C LEU A 143 -6.16 -5.49 19.29
N LEU A 144 -4.99 -6.06 19.60
CA LEU A 144 -4.85 -7.09 20.63
C LEU A 144 -4.95 -6.51 22.04
N ALA A 145 -4.42 -5.30 22.26
CA ALA A 145 -4.52 -4.57 23.52
C ALA A 145 -5.91 -3.95 23.75
N GLY A 146 -6.76 -3.91 22.72
CA GLY A 146 -8.06 -3.24 22.78
C GLY A 146 -7.98 -1.72 22.71
N GLU A 147 -6.86 -1.18 22.23
CA GLU A 147 -6.62 0.24 22.15
C GLU A 147 -7.17 0.84 20.85
N PRO A 148 -7.87 2.00 20.91
CA PRO A 148 -8.47 2.63 19.75
C PRO A 148 -7.44 3.33 18.84
N SER A 149 -6.25 3.60 19.36
CA SER A 149 -5.19 4.32 18.66
C SER A 149 -3.85 3.59 18.78
N ILE A 150 -3.10 3.55 17.68
CA ILE A 150 -1.75 2.98 17.67
C ILE A 150 -0.77 3.76 18.55
N ARG A 151 -1.09 5.01 18.90
CA ARG A 151 -0.26 5.83 19.80
C ARG A 151 -0.19 5.25 21.20
N ASP A 152 -1.24 4.56 21.64
CA ASP A 152 -1.33 4.01 22.99
C ASP A 152 -0.52 2.73 23.16
N VAL A 153 0.01 2.19 22.06
CA VAL A 153 0.93 1.04 22.06
C VAL A 153 2.36 1.42 21.65
N MET A 154 2.63 2.72 21.52
CA MET A 154 3.97 3.27 21.29
C MET A 154 4.48 3.94 22.55
N ALA A 155 5.74 3.72 22.92
CA ALA A 155 6.31 4.33 24.12
C ALA A 155 6.37 5.86 24.05
N PHE A 156 6.72 6.42 22.87
CA PHE A 156 6.89 7.86 22.64
C PHE A 156 6.25 8.27 21.29
N PRO A 157 4.91 8.32 21.20
CA PRO A 157 4.21 8.60 19.95
C PRO A 157 4.36 10.07 19.54
N LYS A 158 4.23 10.34 18.23
CA LYS A 158 4.13 11.70 17.69
C LYS A 158 2.67 12.13 17.54
N THR A 159 2.44 13.44 17.52
CA THR A 159 1.12 14.01 17.20
C THR A 159 0.77 13.81 15.72
N ALA A 160 -0.43 14.19 15.30
CA ALA A 160 -0.83 14.13 13.89
C ALA A 160 0.03 15.04 12.98
N GLY A 161 0.64 16.09 13.55
CA GLY A 161 1.59 16.95 12.86
C GLY A 161 3.04 16.46 12.90
N ALA A 162 3.28 15.18 13.23
CA ALA A 162 4.61 14.59 13.36
C ALA A 162 5.52 15.26 14.42
N VAL A 163 4.92 15.94 15.40
CA VAL A 163 5.64 16.61 16.50
C VAL A 163 5.79 15.67 17.69
N ASP A 164 6.99 15.64 18.26
CA ASP A 164 7.28 15.09 19.57
C ASP A 164 7.20 16.20 20.62
N LEU A 165 6.16 16.15 21.46
CA LEU A 165 5.99 17.13 22.53
C LEU A 165 6.93 16.92 23.71
N MET A 166 7.39 15.68 23.94
CA MET A 166 8.30 15.35 25.04
C MET A 166 9.71 15.85 24.72
N ALA A 167 10.18 15.62 23.50
CA ALA A 167 11.51 16.02 23.06
C ALA A 167 11.56 17.44 22.46
N GLY A 168 10.41 18.08 22.21
CA GLY A 168 10.33 19.37 21.52
C GLY A 168 10.86 19.30 20.09
N SER A 169 10.51 18.24 19.36
CA SER A 169 11.05 17.94 18.02
C SER A 169 9.94 17.95 16.95
N PRO A 170 10.22 18.36 15.70
CA PRO A 170 11.50 18.88 15.20
C PRO A 170 11.86 20.24 15.80
N SER A 171 13.15 20.57 15.80
CA SER A 171 13.69 21.83 16.29
C SER A 171 14.71 22.42 15.30
N ALA A 172 15.05 23.70 15.48
CA ALA A 172 16.01 24.38 14.62
C ALA A 172 17.42 23.80 14.80
N VAL A 173 18.16 23.68 13.69
CA VAL A 173 19.56 23.23 13.68
C VAL A 173 20.54 24.41 13.61
N GLY A 174 21.77 24.20 14.06
CA GLY A 174 22.80 25.24 14.06
C GLY A 174 23.29 25.57 12.65
N ARG A 175 23.61 26.84 12.38
CA ARG A 175 24.14 27.30 11.07
C ARG A 175 25.38 26.53 10.61
N ARG A 176 26.23 26.09 11.55
CA ARG A 176 27.40 25.27 11.21
C ARG A 176 26.98 23.92 10.62
N GLN A 177 25.99 23.25 11.20
CA GLN A 177 25.50 21.96 10.69
C GLN A 177 24.92 22.11 9.28
N LEU A 178 24.17 23.18 9.03
CA LEU A 178 23.64 23.49 7.69
C LEU A 178 24.78 23.69 6.68
N ARG A 179 25.78 24.50 7.02
CA ARG A 179 26.96 24.72 6.15
C ARG A 179 27.76 23.45 5.90
N ASP A 180 28.02 22.66 6.94
CA ASP A 180 28.79 21.41 6.83
C ASP A 180 28.08 20.40 5.89
N LEU A 181 26.74 20.49 5.80
CA LEU A 181 25.89 19.69 4.90
C LEU A 181 25.57 20.38 3.56
N HIS A 182 26.10 21.58 3.32
CA HIS A 182 25.80 22.41 2.13
C HIS A 182 24.31 22.68 1.92
N LEU A 183 23.58 22.91 3.02
CA LEU A 183 22.17 23.25 3.03
C LEU A 183 21.99 24.73 3.36
N ASP A 184 21.10 25.40 2.62
CA ASP A 184 20.64 26.74 2.95
C ASP A 184 19.46 26.69 3.92
N SER A 185 19.36 27.71 4.78
CA SER A 185 18.29 27.85 5.78
C SER A 185 17.04 28.49 5.20
#